data_AF-A0A5E4YRR6-F1
#
_entry.id   AF-A0A5E4YRR6-F1
#
_cell.length_a   1.000
_cell.length_b   1.000
_cell.length_c   1.000
_cell.angle_alpha   90.00
_cell.angle_beta   90.00
_cell.angle_gamma   90.00
#
_symmetry.space_group_name_H-M   'P 1'
#
loop_
_entity.id
_entity.type
_entity.pdbx_description
1 polymer ?
#
loop_
_entity_poly.entity_id
_entity_poly.type
_entity_poly.pdbx_seq_one_letter_code
_entity_poly.pdbx_strand_id
1 'polypeptide(L)'
;MTDSTRARAGIAPPNTAATLSGASRPAAALRWLLGGALALSLSACYTPPWQTISPNASQAEVQARLGKPREVYPLPPGVTRWLYPTKPFGEETIAADFDAQGRLLGTAQVLSMPEFNKVEIDKWTKTDVLHHFGEPVETSYFPLMKREVWTYRFKQDDVWYSMMNFYFDADGIVKTTQISPDPLHEKFDHDLF
;
A
#
# COMPACT_ATOMS: atom_id res chain seq x y z
N MET A 1 -6.25 -58.68 -79.46
CA MET A 1 -6.75 -59.55 -78.38
C MET A 1 -7.63 -58.70 -77.48
N THR A 2 -8.93 -59.04 -77.40
CA THR A 2 -9.93 -58.63 -76.38
C THR A 2 -10.26 -57.12 -76.24
N ASP A 3 -11.50 -56.62 -76.19
CA ASP A 3 -12.84 -57.23 -76.11
C ASP A 3 -13.93 -56.12 -76.25
N SER A 4 -15.10 -56.58 -76.70
CA SER A 4 -16.49 -56.12 -76.64
C SER A 4 -16.93 -54.84 -75.88
N THR A 5 -17.73 -54.04 -76.58
CA THR A 5 -19.19 -53.88 -76.39
C THR A 5 -19.77 -54.00 -74.97
N ARG A 6 -20.31 -52.90 -74.41
CA ARG A 6 -21.76 -52.76 -74.08
C ARG A 6 -22.13 -51.42 -73.45
N ALA A 7 -23.28 -50.92 -73.90
CA ALA A 7 -24.02 -49.78 -73.37
C ALA A 7 -24.43 -49.95 -71.90
N ARG A 8 -24.53 -48.84 -71.17
CA ARG A 8 -25.32 -48.72 -69.94
C ARG A 8 -26.27 -47.54 -70.08
N ALA A 9 -27.56 -47.84 -70.22
CA ALA A 9 -28.65 -46.93 -69.97
C ALA A 9 -29.26 -47.28 -68.60
N GLY A 10 -29.65 -46.25 -67.86
CA GLY A 10 -30.87 -46.32 -67.08
C GLY A 10 -30.76 -46.17 -65.56
N ILE A 11 -31.49 -45.15 -65.10
CA ILE A 11 -32.41 -45.14 -63.94
C ILE A 11 -31.81 -44.60 -62.62
N ALA A 12 -32.15 -43.34 -62.34
CA ALA A 12 -32.21 -42.72 -61.00
C ALA A 12 -33.38 -43.32 -60.19
N PRO A 13 -33.34 -43.30 -58.84
CA PRO A 13 -34.09 -42.28 -58.07
C PRO A 13 -33.52 -42.08 -56.63
N PRO A 14 -34.26 -41.55 -55.62
CA PRO A 14 -35.11 -40.36 -55.56
C PRO A 14 -34.63 -39.33 -54.50
N ASN A 15 -35.14 -38.10 -54.60
CA ASN A 15 -35.05 -37.07 -53.57
C ASN A 15 -35.66 -37.55 -52.24
N THR A 16 -34.88 -37.46 -51.15
CA THR A 16 -35.39 -37.64 -49.79
C THR A 16 -35.31 -36.29 -49.07
N ALA A 17 -36.47 -35.69 -48.82
CA ALA A 17 -36.59 -34.50 -47.97
C ALA A 17 -36.38 -34.92 -46.51
N ALA A 18 -35.32 -34.40 -45.88
CA ALA A 18 -35.09 -34.57 -44.46
C ALA A 18 -35.73 -33.41 -43.69
N THR A 19 -36.77 -33.72 -42.93
CA THR A 19 -37.39 -32.87 -41.91
C THR A 19 -36.39 -32.67 -40.76
N LEU A 20 -35.95 -31.43 -40.53
CA LEU A 20 -35.14 -31.08 -39.37
C LEU A 20 -36.03 -30.99 -38.12
N SER A 21 -35.99 -32.01 -37.27
CA SER A 21 -36.53 -31.97 -35.91
C SER A 21 -35.83 -30.90 -35.08
N GLY A 22 -36.62 -30.02 -34.47
CA GLY A 22 -36.14 -28.93 -33.62
C GLY A 22 -35.36 -29.42 -32.41
N ALA A 23 -34.09 -29.01 -32.33
CA ALA A 23 -33.29 -29.15 -31.12
C ALA A 23 -33.77 -28.14 -30.07
N SER A 24 -34.34 -28.65 -28.99
CA SER A 24 -34.63 -27.89 -27.77
C SER A 24 -33.32 -27.32 -27.20
N ARG A 25 -33.20 -25.99 -27.18
CA ARG A 25 -32.04 -25.30 -26.57
C ARG A 25 -32.15 -25.48 -25.04
N PRO A 26 -31.17 -26.09 -24.35
CA PRO A 26 -31.25 -26.21 -22.89
C PRO A 26 -30.97 -24.85 -22.26
N ALA A 27 -32.04 -24.14 -21.89
CA ALA A 27 -32.00 -22.84 -21.20
C ALA A 27 -31.25 -22.87 -19.84
N ALA A 28 -30.85 -24.04 -19.36
CA ALA A 28 -30.10 -24.21 -18.12
C ALA A 28 -28.63 -23.78 -18.23
N ALA A 29 -27.97 -23.96 -19.38
CA ALA A 29 -26.54 -23.64 -19.52
C ALA A 29 -26.24 -22.13 -19.46
N LEU A 30 -27.21 -21.29 -19.83
CA LEU A 30 -27.05 -19.84 -19.87
C LEU A 30 -27.13 -19.19 -18.48
N ARG A 31 -27.85 -19.82 -17.53
CA ARG A 31 -27.98 -19.31 -16.15
C ARG A 31 -26.72 -19.50 -15.31
N TRP A 32 -25.95 -20.56 -15.57
CA TRP A 32 -24.68 -20.81 -14.86
C TRP A 32 -23.54 -19.90 -15.34
N LEU A 33 -23.58 -19.46 -16.60
CA LEU A 33 -22.58 -18.53 -17.16
C LEU A 33 -22.75 -17.09 -16.62
N LEU A 34 -23.98 -16.65 -16.36
CA LEU A 34 -24.26 -15.33 -15.78
C LEU A 34 -23.91 -15.26 -14.28
N GLY A 35 -24.04 -16.36 -13.53
CA GLY A 35 -23.64 -16.43 -12.12
C GLY A 35 -22.12 -16.44 -11.91
N GLY A 36 -21.38 -17.15 -12.78
CA GLY A 36 -19.91 -17.21 -12.72
C GLY A 36 -19.23 -15.89 -13.12
N ALA A 37 -19.80 -15.15 -14.08
CA ALA A 37 -19.25 -13.87 -14.53
C ALA A 37 -19.36 -12.75 -13.48
N LEU A 38 -20.38 -12.78 -12.61
CA LEU A 38 -20.55 -11.79 -11.55
C LEU A 38 -19.57 -12.01 -10.38
N ALA A 39 -19.22 -13.27 -10.09
CA ALA A 39 -18.31 -13.64 -9.00
C ALA A 39 -16.83 -13.29 -9.25
N LEU A 40 -16.42 -13.03 -10.50
CA LEU A 40 -15.03 -12.72 -10.89
C LEU A 40 -14.70 -11.23 -10.90
N SER A 41 -15.64 -10.35 -10.54
CA SER A 41 -15.52 -8.90 -10.77
C SER A 41 -15.06 -8.05 -9.58
N LEU A 42 -14.75 -8.64 -8.41
CA LEU A 42 -14.46 -7.89 -7.17
C LEU A 42 -13.00 -7.90 -6.69
N SER A 43 -12.01 -8.14 -7.56
CA SER A 43 -10.60 -7.89 -7.24
C SER A 43 -10.20 -6.45 -7.59
N ALA A 44 -10.71 -5.48 -6.83
CA ALA A 44 -10.19 -4.11 -6.87
C ALA A 44 -8.89 -4.05 -6.03
N CYS A 45 -7.74 -3.95 -6.67
CA CYS A 45 -6.48 -3.67 -5.98
C CYS A 45 -6.56 -2.28 -5.35
N TYR A 46 -6.61 -2.20 -4.02
CA TYR A 46 -6.50 -0.93 -3.30
C TYR A 46 -5.04 -0.46 -3.36
N THR A 47 -4.78 0.62 -4.10
CA THR A 47 -3.48 1.29 -4.10
C THR A 47 -3.63 2.58 -3.30
N PRO A 48 -2.84 2.81 -2.25
CA PRO A 48 -2.89 4.05 -1.48
C PRO A 48 -2.69 5.28 -2.38
N PRO A 49 -3.45 6.36 -2.17
CA PRO A 49 -3.45 7.52 -3.08
C PRO A 49 -2.06 8.14 -3.23
N TRP A 50 -1.26 8.17 -2.16
CA TRP A 50 0.09 8.72 -2.15
C TRP A 50 1.08 7.99 -3.06
N GLN A 51 0.83 6.71 -3.39
CA GLN A 51 1.66 5.92 -4.31
C GLN A 51 1.35 6.20 -5.79
N THR A 52 0.21 6.84 -6.07
CA THR A 52 -0.27 7.08 -7.45
C THR A 52 0.03 8.49 -7.96
N ILE A 53 0.61 9.35 -7.11
CA ILE A 53 0.93 10.73 -7.47
C ILE A 53 2.18 10.73 -8.33
N SER A 54 2.10 11.38 -9.50
CA SER A 54 3.22 11.46 -10.41
C SER A 54 4.37 12.29 -9.80
N PRO A 55 5.63 11.85 -9.95
CA PRO A 55 6.76 12.74 -9.74
C PRO A 55 6.60 14.01 -10.56
N ASN A 56 7.14 15.11 -10.05
CA ASN A 56 6.92 16.46 -10.52
C ASN A 56 5.49 16.98 -10.38
N ALA A 57 4.54 16.34 -9.69
CA ALA A 57 3.24 16.97 -9.42
C ALA A 57 3.40 18.31 -8.66
N SER A 58 2.51 19.26 -8.90
CA SER A 58 2.46 20.51 -8.14
C SER A 58 1.92 20.29 -6.72
N GLN A 59 2.30 21.17 -5.79
CA GLN A 59 1.74 21.18 -4.44
C GLN A 59 0.20 21.17 -4.40
N ALA A 60 -0.45 21.90 -5.31
CA ALA A 60 -1.91 21.92 -5.41
C ALA A 60 -2.50 20.56 -5.80
N GLU A 61 -1.87 19.83 -6.73
CA GLU A 61 -2.28 18.48 -7.11
C GLU A 61 -2.09 17.48 -5.97
N VAL A 62 -0.98 17.58 -5.22
CA VAL A 62 -0.75 16.74 -4.04
C VAL A 62 -1.80 17.02 -2.97
N GLN A 63 -2.07 18.30 -2.69
CA GLN A 63 -3.07 18.70 -1.70
C GLN A 63 -4.50 18.29 -2.11
N ALA A 64 -4.81 18.29 -3.40
CA ALA A 64 -6.09 17.77 -3.91
C ALA A 64 -6.25 16.24 -3.69
N ARG A 65 -5.14 15.51 -3.63
CA ARG A 65 -5.12 14.04 -3.43
C ARG A 65 -5.03 13.62 -1.97
N LEU A 66 -4.19 14.29 -1.18
CA LEU A 66 -3.87 13.92 0.21
C LEU A 66 -4.52 14.84 1.25
N GLY A 67 -5.07 15.98 0.83
CA GLY A 67 -5.53 17.03 1.72
C GLY A 67 -4.41 17.97 2.15
N LYS A 68 -4.71 18.87 3.09
CA LYS A 68 -3.71 19.80 3.65
C LYS A 68 -2.71 19.01 4.53
N PRO A 69 -1.39 19.22 4.39
CA PRO A 69 -0.42 18.60 5.29
C PRO A 69 -0.65 19.07 6.73
N ARG A 70 -0.39 18.18 7.70
CA ARG A 70 -0.49 18.53 9.12
C ARG A 70 0.78 19.18 9.62
N GLU A 71 1.92 18.71 9.13
CA GLU A 71 3.25 19.23 9.48
C GLU A 71 4.03 19.54 8.20
N VAL A 72 4.83 20.61 8.24
CA VAL A 72 5.64 21.09 7.11
C VAL A 72 7.01 21.47 7.64
N TYR A 73 8.05 20.85 7.09
CA TYR A 73 9.44 21.05 7.52
C TYR A 73 10.37 21.38 6.36
N PRO A 74 11.33 22.31 6.55
CA PRO A 74 12.41 22.50 5.59
C PRO A 74 13.45 21.39 5.72
N LEU A 75 13.86 20.82 4.58
CA LEU A 75 14.95 19.87 4.46
C LEU A 75 16.11 20.48 3.65
N PRO A 76 17.36 20.38 4.13
CA PRO A 76 18.51 20.82 3.36
C PRO A 76 18.82 19.89 2.17
N PRO A 77 19.28 20.42 1.01
CA PRO A 77 19.23 21.82 0.57
C PRO A 77 17.97 22.12 -0.26
N GLY A 78 17.13 23.03 0.24
CA GLY A 78 16.02 23.63 -0.53
C GLY A 78 14.80 22.73 -0.75
N VAL A 79 14.70 21.61 -0.04
CA VAL A 79 13.56 20.71 -0.08
C VAL A 79 12.55 21.11 0.98
N THR A 80 11.27 20.99 0.69
CA THR A 80 10.20 21.12 1.69
C THR A 80 9.52 19.77 1.84
N ARG A 81 9.48 19.25 3.06
CA ARG A 81 8.78 18.02 3.40
C ARG A 81 7.42 18.35 3.99
N TRP A 82 6.40 17.71 3.45
CA TRP A 82 5.05 17.70 4.00
C TRP A 82 4.79 16.34 4.65
N LEU A 83 4.30 16.35 5.89
CA LEU A 83 3.95 15.13 6.61
C LEU A 83 2.44 15.03 6.87
N TYR A 84 1.95 13.81 6.70
CA TYR A 84 0.56 13.41 6.89
C TYR A 84 0.48 12.26 7.91
N PRO A 85 0.66 12.55 9.22
CA PRO A 85 0.58 11.56 10.27
C PRO A 85 -0.89 11.14 10.53
N THR A 86 -1.12 9.86 10.81
CA THR A 86 -2.46 9.31 11.09
C THR A 86 -2.86 9.38 12.58
N LYS A 87 -2.44 10.45 13.27
CA LYS A 87 -2.70 10.71 14.71
C LYS A 87 -4.19 10.74 15.08
N PRO A 88 -4.55 10.42 16.36
CA PRO A 88 -3.65 10.22 17.52
C PRO A 88 -3.07 8.81 17.69
N PHE A 89 -3.68 7.78 17.10
CA PHE A 89 -3.22 6.39 17.16
C PHE A 89 -2.54 5.96 15.85
N GLY A 90 -1.83 6.89 15.22
CA GLY A 90 -1.28 6.68 13.88
C GLY A 90 -0.05 5.79 13.90
N GLU A 91 -0.06 4.77 13.05
CA GLU A 91 1.07 3.87 12.77
C GLU A 91 1.83 4.27 11.50
N GLU A 92 1.31 5.29 10.82
CA GLU A 92 1.69 5.68 9.48
C GLU A 92 1.86 7.21 9.41
N THR A 93 2.94 7.65 8.77
CA THR A 93 3.13 9.04 8.39
C THR A 93 3.61 9.08 6.94
N ILE A 94 2.79 9.65 6.07
CA ILE A 94 3.20 9.83 4.68
C ILE A 94 4.00 11.12 4.57
N ALA A 95 5.19 11.04 4.01
CA ALA A 95 5.99 12.19 3.59
C ALA A 95 5.76 12.47 2.10
N ALA A 96 5.72 13.75 1.75
CA ALA A 96 5.79 14.24 0.37
C ALA A 96 6.86 15.32 0.30
N ASP A 97 7.90 15.10 -0.49
CA ASP A 97 9.05 16.01 -0.59
C ASP A 97 8.94 16.85 -1.86
N PHE A 98 9.17 18.15 -1.74
CA PHE A 98 9.08 19.10 -2.83
C PHE A 98 10.42 19.80 -3.04
N ASP A 99 10.80 20.02 -4.29
CA ASP A 99 11.95 20.86 -4.62
C ASP A 99 11.69 22.35 -4.32
N ALA A 100 12.71 23.18 -4.54
CA ALA A 100 12.64 24.62 -4.33
C ALA A 100 11.62 25.33 -5.25
N GLN A 101 11.14 24.65 -6.30
CA GLN A 101 10.12 25.13 -7.24
C GLN A 101 8.71 24.62 -6.89
N GLY A 102 8.57 23.84 -5.81
CA GLY A 102 7.29 23.28 -5.37
C GLY A 102 6.81 22.10 -6.23
N ARG A 103 7.72 21.40 -6.91
CA ARG A 103 7.42 20.15 -7.63
C ARG A 103 7.74 18.94 -6.76
N LEU A 104 6.86 17.96 -6.77
CA LEU A 104 6.98 16.73 -5.99
C LEU A 104 8.20 15.93 -6.46
N LEU A 105 9.14 15.68 -5.56
CA LEU A 105 10.25 14.76 -5.75
C LEU A 105 9.80 13.31 -5.56
N GLY A 106 8.98 13.07 -4.54
CA GLY A 106 8.42 11.75 -4.25
C GLY A 106 7.62 11.70 -2.95
N THR A 107 7.02 10.54 -2.70
CA THR A 107 6.28 10.24 -1.48
C THR A 107 6.85 8.98 -0.80
N ALA A 108 6.74 8.90 0.52
CA ALA A 108 7.21 7.74 1.29
C ALA A 108 6.42 7.54 2.59
N GLN A 109 6.31 6.30 3.05
CA GLN A 109 5.88 5.96 4.41
C GLN A 109 7.09 6.03 5.36
N VAL A 110 7.16 7.07 6.20
CA VAL A 110 8.36 7.31 7.04
C VAL A 110 8.38 6.50 8.34
N LEU A 111 7.24 6.00 8.82
CA LEU A 111 7.20 5.14 10.01
C LEU A 111 7.41 3.67 9.63
N SER A 112 8.63 3.34 9.20
CA SER A 112 8.98 2.00 8.72
C SER A 112 10.42 1.60 9.05
N MET A 113 10.70 0.29 9.13
CA MET A 113 12.06 -0.22 9.39
C MET A 113 13.13 0.34 8.44
N PRO A 114 12.91 0.38 7.10
CA PRO A 114 13.89 0.95 6.20
C PRO A 114 14.22 2.41 6.48
N GLU A 115 13.26 3.19 6.97
CA GLU A 115 13.43 4.61 7.30
C GLU A 115 14.09 4.80 8.66
N PHE A 116 13.71 4.00 9.66
CA PHE A 116 14.37 4.01 10.97
C PHE A 116 15.85 3.61 10.88
N ASN A 117 16.20 2.69 9.98
CA ASN A 117 17.58 2.28 9.75
C ASN A 117 18.47 3.39 9.15
N LYS A 118 17.91 4.50 8.68
CA LYS A 118 18.67 5.66 8.21
C LYS A 118 19.15 6.56 9.35
N VAL A 119 18.59 6.40 10.56
CA VAL A 119 18.94 7.24 11.70
C VAL A 119 20.37 6.93 12.13
N GLU A 120 21.22 7.96 12.14
CA GLU A 120 22.61 7.82 12.59
C GLU A 120 22.72 8.20 14.07
N ILE A 121 23.05 7.21 14.89
CA ILE A 121 23.39 7.40 16.31
C ILE A 121 24.56 8.37 16.45
N ASP A 122 24.52 9.20 17.49
CA ASP A 122 25.49 10.26 17.81
C ASP A 122 25.58 11.40 16.79
N LYS A 123 24.70 11.42 15.77
CA LYS A 123 24.65 12.48 14.75
C LYS A 123 23.28 13.11 14.59
N TRP A 124 22.24 12.29 14.46
CA TRP A 124 20.88 12.80 14.29
C TRP A 124 20.44 13.53 15.56
N THR A 125 19.87 14.71 15.34
CA THR A 125 19.29 15.56 16.38
C THR A 125 17.80 15.29 16.52
N LYS A 126 17.19 15.82 17.59
CA LYS A 126 15.73 15.92 17.71
C LYS A 126 15.09 16.59 16.50
N THR A 127 15.73 17.61 15.94
CA THR A 127 15.24 18.30 14.74
C THR A 127 15.24 17.38 13.53
N ASP A 128 16.28 16.57 13.34
CA ASP A 128 16.34 15.61 12.23
C ASP A 128 15.26 14.54 12.36
N VAL A 129 15.08 13.99 13.56
CA VAL A 129 14.00 13.01 13.84
C VAL A 129 12.63 13.65 13.60
N LEU A 130 12.40 14.87 14.08
CA LEU A 130 11.14 15.60 13.91
C LEU A 130 10.87 15.89 12.42
N HIS A 131 11.85 16.40 11.68
CA HIS A 131 11.69 16.73 10.27
C HIS A 131 11.50 15.48 9.41
N HIS A 132 12.08 14.34 9.81
CA HIS A 132 11.99 13.11 9.04
C HIS A 132 10.70 12.33 9.31
N PHE A 133 10.35 12.12 10.59
CA PHE A 133 9.25 11.25 11.03
C PHE A 133 8.00 12.01 11.49
N GLY A 134 8.12 13.31 11.76
CA GLY A 134 7.08 14.14 12.35
C GLY A 134 7.09 14.12 13.87
N GLU A 135 6.11 14.79 14.46
CA GLU A 135 5.96 14.82 15.91
C GLU A 135 5.65 13.42 16.49
N PRO A 136 6.28 13.03 17.61
CA PRO A 136 6.01 11.73 18.22
C PRO A 136 4.57 11.61 18.75
N VAL A 137 4.13 10.37 18.98
CA VAL A 137 2.85 10.10 19.65
C VAL A 137 2.96 10.19 21.16
N GLU A 138 4.17 9.97 21.70
CA GLU A 138 4.46 10.08 23.13
C GLU A 138 5.86 10.65 23.35
N THR A 139 6.01 11.44 24.42
CA THR A 139 7.28 11.95 24.91
C THR A 139 7.42 11.64 26.39
N SER A 140 8.53 11.01 26.76
CA SER A 140 8.82 10.56 28.12
C SER A 140 10.24 10.97 28.52
N TYR A 141 10.55 11.05 29.81
CA TYR A 141 11.90 11.32 30.31
C TYR A 141 12.30 10.28 31.35
N PHE A 142 13.48 9.69 31.19
CA PHE A 142 14.03 8.67 32.07
C PHE A 142 15.15 9.26 32.94
N PRO A 143 14.89 9.61 34.21
CA PRO A 143 15.84 10.37 35.04
C PRO A 143 17.16 9.64 35.32
N LEU A 144 17.10 8.31 35.50
CA LEU A 144 18.30 7.50 35.78
C LEU A 144 19.27 7.47 34.60
N MET A 145 18.74 7.45 33.38
CA MET A 145 19.54 7.50 32.15
C MET A 145 19.85 8.93 31.71
N LYS A 146 19.12 9.92 32.23
CA LYS A 146 19.11 11.31 31.74
C LYS A 146 18.85 11.36 30.24
N ARG A 147 17.74 10.73 29.83
CA ARG A 147 17.32 10.63 28.44
C ARG A 147 15.88 11.08 28.27
N GLU A 148 15.65 11.95 27.30
CA GLU A 148 14.32 12.17 26.74
C GLU A 148 14.06 11.09 25.69
N VAL A 149 12.81 10.62 25.62
CA VAL A 149 12.41 9.55 24.71
C VAL A 149 11.22 10.00 23.90
N TRP A 150 11.34 9.91 22.59
CA TRP A 150 10.24 10.08 21.65
C TRP A 150 9.81 8.73 21.10
N THR A 151 8.51 8.48 21.14
CA THR A 151 7.94 7.19 20.74
C THR A 151 7.02 7.37 19.53
N TYR A 152 7.17 6.47 18.58
CA TYR A 152 6.37 6.37 17.35
C TYR A 152 5.78 4.98 17.25
N ARG A 153 4.49 4.87 16.99
CA ARG A 153 3.83 3.59 16.68
C ARG A 153 4.05 3.30 15.20
N PHE A 154 4.27 2.03 14.86
CA PHE A 154 4.38 1.59 13.48
C PHE A 154 4.09 0.10 13.35
N LYS A 155 3.84 -0.34 12.12
CA LYS A 155 3.66 -1.75 11.80
C LYS A 155 4.99 -2.32 11.31
N GLN A 156 5.68 -3.06 12.17
CA GLN A 156 6.93 -3.71 11.82
C GLN A 156 6.68 -4.85 10.83
N ASP A 157 7.36 -4.79 9.69
CA ASP A 157 7.26 -5.74 8.58
C ASP A 157 5.82 -5.98 8.11
N ASP A 158 4.97 -4.94 8.20
CA ASP A 158 3.53 -4.98 7.89
C ASP A 158 2.71 -6.00 8.70
N VAL A 159 3.28 -6.56 9.77
CA VAL A 159 2.66 -7.62 10.58
C VAL A 159 2.56 -7.26 12.06
N TRP A 160 3.62 -6.72 12.67
CA TRP A 160 3.70 -6.58 14.13
C TRP A 160 3.47 -5.14 14.60
N TYR A 161 2.47 -4.92 15.45
CA TYR A 161 2.26 -3.63 16.10
C TYR A 161 3.39 -3.35 17.09
N SER A 162 4.21 -2.35 16.75
CA SER A 162 5.45 -2.06 17.44
C SER A 162 5.60 -0.55 17.68
N MET A 163 6.50 -0.21 18.60
CA MET A 163 6.89 1.15 18.91
C MET A 163 8.37 1.33 18.66
N MET A 164 8.73 2.35 17.89
CA MET A 164 10.10 2.84 17.78
C MET A 164 10.32 3.95 18.80
N ASN A 165 11.36 3.80 19.62
CA ASN A 165 11.72 4.74 20.67
C ASN A 165 13.09 5.35 20.37
N PHE A 166 13.17 6.67 20.32
CA PHE A 166 14.42 7.42 20.15
C PHE A 166 14.83 8.03 21.48
N TYR A 167 16.01 7.68 21.98
CA TYR A 167 16.57 8.19 23.23
C TYR A 167 17.56 9.32 22.93
N PHE A 168 17.25 10.52 23.41
CA PHE A 168 18.08 11.70 23.25
C PHE A 168 18.86 12.02 24.53
N ASP A 169 20.09 12.52 24.37
CA ASP A 169 20.81 13.15 25.47
C ASP A 169 20.32 14.59 25.76
N ALA A 170 21.01 15.28 26.67
CA ALA A 170 20.67 16.65 27.06
C ALA A 170 20.89 17.67 25.93
N ASP A 171 21.74 17.35 24.94
CA ASP A 171 22.00 18.18 23.77
C ASP A 171 21.00 17.88 22.63
N GLY A 172 20.08 16.92 22.84
CA GLY A 172 19.08 16.52 21.86
C GLY A 172 19.63 15.62 20.76
N ILE A 173 20.72 14.90 21.01
CA ILE A 173 21.32 13.97 20.05
C ILE A 173 20.84 12.54 20.32
N VAL A 174 20.46 11.82 19.27
CA VAL A 174 20.05 10.40 19.37
C VAL A 174 21.23 9.56 19.86
N LYS A 175 21.05 8.87 20.99
CA LYS A 175 22.04 7.94 21.58
C LYS A 175 21.67 6.49 21.42
N THR A 176 20.39 6.18 21.35
CA THR A 176 19.91 4.80 21.24
C THR A 176 18.54 4.79 20.59
N THR A 177 18.27 3.75 19.81
CA THR A 177 16.93 3.40 19.35
C THR A 177 16.52 2.07 19.97
N GLN A 178 15.23 1.92 20.27
CA GLN A 178 14.69 0.68 20.81
C GLN A 178 13.32 0.41 20.19
N ILE A 179 13.14 -0.82 19.72
CA ILE A 179 11.83 -1.32 19.35
C ILE A 179 11.22 -2.05 20.54
N SER A 180 9.96 -1.75 20.84
CA SER A 180 9.15 -2.48 21.83
C SER A 180 7.81 -2.88 21.22
N PRO A 181 7.15 -3.92 21.75
CA PRO A 181 5.75 -4.19 21.41
C PRO A 181 4.86 -2.98 21.73
N ASP A 182 3.76 -2.84 20.99
CA ASP A 182 2.74 -1.85 21.28
C ASP A 182 1.71 -2.38 22.32
N PRO A 183 1.64 -1.81 23.54
CA PRO A 183 0.70 -2.25 24.57
C PRO A 183 -0.78 -2.06 24.22
N LEU A 184 -1.15 -1.22 23.23
CA LEU A 184 -2.54 -1.12 22.77
C LEU A 184 -3.01 -2.39 22.05
N HIS A 185 -2.07 -3.16 21.51
CA HIS A 185 -2.33 -4.36 20.72
C HIS A 185 -1.94 -5.64 21.46
N GLU A 186 -1.34 -5.53 22.64
CA GLU A 186 -1.09 -6.66 23.53
C GLU A 186 -2.41 -7.14 24.14
N LYS A 187 -2.68 -8.44 24.00
CA LYS A 187 -3.77 -9.09 24.73
C LYS A 187 -3.25 -9.32 26.15
N PHE A 188 -3.72 -8.55 27.11
CA PHE A 188 -3.55 -8.88 28.52
C PHE A 188 -4.40 -10.12 28.81
N ASP A 189 -3.78 -11.30 28.80
CA ASP A 189 -4.42 -12.50 29.29
C ASP A 189 -4.50 -12.35 30.82
N HIS A 190 -5.66 -11.95 31.31
CA HIS A 190 -5.90 -11.70 32.74
C HIS A 190 -6.02 -12.99 33.57
N ASP A 191 -5.74 -14.16 32.98
CA ASP A 191 -6.02 -15.48 33.57
C ASP A 191 -4.87 -16.09 34.38
N LEU A 192 -3.91 -15.28 34.85
CA LEU A 192 -2.77 -15.75 35.63
C LEU A 192 -2.72 -15.21 37.07
N PHE A 193 -3.84 -15.16 37.80
CA PHE A 193 -3.86 -15.22 39.27
C PHE A 193 -5.17 -15.79 39.81
#